data_AF-A0A078R2M2-F1
#
_entry.id   AF-A0A078R2M2-F1
#
_cell.length_a   1.000
_cell.length_b   1.000
_cell.length_c   1.000
_cell.angle_alpha   90.00
_cell.angle_beta   90.00
_cell.angle_gamma   90.00
#
_symmetry.space_group_name_H-M   'P 1'
#
loop_
_entity.id
_entity.type
_entity.pdbx_description
1 polymer ?
#
loop_
_entity_poly.entity_id
_entity_poly.type
_entity_poly.pdbx_seq_one_letter_code
_entity_poly.pdbx_strand_id
1 'polypeptide(L)'
;MTSLFVNTENYRFEPLSSQKEAIDKMIEDQGDKLYSLVDDIVTNGLSPVDLIIVTPNEDSNKYVVLEGNRRITSLKLLNNPTLIDDKYSPLKH
;
A
#
# COMPACT_ATOMS: atom_id res chain seq x y z
N MET A 1 -3.75 8.99 7.32
CA MET A 1 -2.72 8.48 6.38
C MET A 1 -2.74 9.18 5.01
N THR A 2 -2.94 10.49 4.97
CA THR A 2 -2.95 11.27 3.72
C THR A 2 -1.57 11.78 3.29
N SER A 3 -0.56 11.67 4.16
CA SER A 3 0.80 12.16 3.93
C SER A 3 1.78 11.11 3.40
N LEU A 4 1.37 9.84 3.28
CA LEU A 4 2.20 8.74 2.78
C LEU A 4 1.69 8.27 1.42
N PHE A 5 2.56 8.24 0.42
CA PHE A 5 2.25 7.79 -0.94
C PHE A 5 2.95 6.48 -1.26
N VAL A 6 2.20 5.54 -1.83
CA VAL A 6 2.75 4.32 -2.42
C VAL A 6 3.66 4.73 -3.58
N ASN A 7 4.84 4.14 -3.69
CA ASN A 7 5.72 4.45 -4.81
C ASN A 7 5.08 4.07 -6.15
N THR A 8 4.97 5.02 -7.05
CA THR A 8 4.54 4.77 -8.44
C THR A 8 5.71 4.43 -9.35
N GLU A 9 6.95 4.66 -8.91
CA GLU A 9 8.21 4.41 -9.65
C GLU A 9 8.94 3.17 -9.10
N ASN A 10 8.20 2.11 -8.80
CA ASN A 10 8.81 0.85 -8.39
C ASN A 10 9.49 0.21 -9.60
N TYR A 11 10.81 -0.05 -9.56
CA TYR A 11 11.60 -0.66 -10.65
C TYR A 11 11.00 -1.95 -11.24
N ARG A 12 10.11 -2.63 -10.49
CA ARG A 12 9.41 -3.84 -10.93
C ARG A 12 8.31 -3.58 -11.97
N PHE A 13 7.86 -2.33 -12.16
CA PHE A 13 6.80 -1.94 -13.09
C PHE A 13 7.18 -0.66 -13.85
N GLU A 14 6.52 -0.43 -15.00
CA GLU A 14 6.55 0.88 -15.63
C GLU A 14 6.02 1.95 -14.66
N PRO A 15 6.54 3.18 -14.70
CA PRO A 15 6.06 4.26 -13.84
C PRO A 15 4.54 4.43 -13.94
N LEU A 16 3.86 4.34 -12.80
CA LEU A 16 2.41 4.44 -12.74
C LEU A 16 1.96 5.89 -12.58
N SER A 17 0.80 6.22 -13.13
CA SER A 17 0.31 7.60 -13.24
C SER A 17 -0.41 8.10 -11.98
N SER A 18 -0.82 7.19 -11.08
CA SER A 18 -1.59 7.55 -9.89
C SER A 18 -1.44 6.58 -8.71
N GLN A 19 -1.80 7.05 -7.51
CA GLN A 19 -1.89 6.22 -6.31
C GLN A 19 -2.89 5.07 -6.45
N LYS A 20 -4.03 5.33 -7.12
CA LYS A 20 -5.03 4.30 -7.36
C LYS A 20 -4.45 3.19 -8.24
N GLU A 21 -3.77 3.56 -9.32
CA GLU A 21 -3.13 2.61 -10.21
C GLU A 21 -2.04 1.79 -9.50
N ALA A 22 -1.24 2.41 -8.63
CA ALA A 22 -0.26 1.69 -7.82
C ALA A 22 -0.90 0.70 -6.83
N ILE A 23 -2.05 1.05 -6.24
CA ILE A 23 -2.80 0.16 -5.35
C ILE A 23 -3.41 -0.99 -6.16
N ASP A 24 -4.08 -0.70 -7.28
CA ASP A 24 -4.68 -1.70 -8.15
C ASP A 24 -3.62 -2.69 -8.66
N LYS A 25 -2.46 -2.17 -9.09
CA LYS A 25 -1.35 -3.01 -9.56
C LYS A 25 -0.76 -3.90 -8.47
N MET A 26 -0.66 -3.38 -7.24
CA MET A 26 -0.21 -4.17 -6.09
C MET A 26 -1.19 -5.30 -5.78
N ILE A 27 -2.49 -5.05 -5.87
CA ILE A 27 -3.54 -6.06 -5.65
C ILE A 27 -3.46 -7.14 -6.73
N GLU A 28 -3.34 -6.74 -7.99
CA GLU A 28 -3.19 -7.67 -9.13
C GLU A 28 -1.93 -8.54 -9.01
N ASP A 29 -0.80 -7.95 -8.63
CA ASP A 29 0.49 -8.66 -8.53
C ASP A 29 0.58 -9.59 -7.32
N GLN A 30 0.07 -9.14 -6.16
CA GLN A 30 0.22 -9.89 -4.91
C GLN A 30 -0.95 -10.83 -4.60
N GLY A 31 -2.17 -10.50 -5.08
CA GLY A 31 -3.37 -11.30 -4.86
C GLY A 31 -3.52 -11.75 -3.41
N ASP A 32 -3.75 -13.05 -3.20
CA ASP A 32 -3.93 -13.71 -1.90
C ASP A 32 -2.86 -13.38 -0.86
N LYS A 33 -1.61 -13.14 -1.27
CA LYS A 33 -0.52 -12.77 -0.34
C LYS A 33 -0.75 -11.42 0.32
N LEU A 34 -1.43 -10.51 -0.37
CA LEU A 34 -1.81 -9.22 0.19
C LEU A 34 -2.91 -9.39 1.24
N TYR A 35 -3.87 -10.29 1.01
CA TYR A 35 -4.92 -10.63 1.98
C TYR A 35 -4.32 -11.23 3.25
N SER A 36 -3.43 -12.21 3.09
CA SER A 36 -2.74 -12.80 4.25
C SER A 36 -1.98 -11.74 5.04
N LEU A 37 -1.32 -10.79 4.36
CA LEU A 37 -0.63 -9.70 5.05
C LEU A 37 -1.60 -8.75 5.78
N VAL A 38 -2.76 -8.44 5.19
CA VAL A 38 -3.78 -7.62 5.84
C VAL A 38 -4.27 -8.31 7.12
N ASP A 39 -4.61 -9.59 7.04
CA ASP A 39 -5.07 -10.40 8.18
C ASP A 39 -4.00 -10.50 9.27
N ASP A 40 -2.74 -10.70 8.88
CA ASP A 40 -1.60 -10.73 9.81
C ASP A 40 -1.42 -9.38 10.52
N ILE A 41 -1.55 -8.25 9.80
CA ILE A 41 -1.44 -6.91 10.38
C ILE A 41 -2.61 -6.62 11.34
N VAL A 42 -3.82 -7.07 11.03
CA VAL A 42 -4.98 -6.91 11.92
C VAL A 42 -4.82 -7.75 13.19
N THR A 43 -4.31 -8.98 13.06
CA THR A 43 -4.17 -9.93 14.16
C THR A 43 -2.96 -9.61 15.05
N ASN A 44 -1.82 -9.33 14.44
CA ASN A 44 -0.51 -9.24 15.12
C ASN A 44 0.06 -7.82 15.13
N GLY A 45 -0.53 -6.87 14.41
CA GLY A 45 0.04 -5.55 14.20
C GLY A 45 1.18 -5.54 13.17
N LEU A 46 1.83 -4.38 13.02
CA LEU A 46 3.01 -4.27 12.18
C LEU A 46 4.23 -4.89 12.88
N SER A 47 4.97 -5.70 12.12
CA SER A 47 6.26 -6.22 12.54
C SER A 47 7.24 -5.08 12.88
N PRO A 48 7.83 -5.04 14.09
CA PRO A 48 8.75 -3.97 14.50
C PRO A 48 10.13 -4.06 13.82
N VAL A 49 10.46 -5.19 13.20
CA VAL A 49 11.74 -5.39 12.49
C VAL A 49 11.67 -4.97 11.02
N ASP A 50 10.46 -4.89 10.47
CA ASP A 50 10.23 -4.54 9.08
C ASP A 50 9.98 -3.03 8.93
N LEU A 51 11.05 -2.28 8.77
CA LEU A 51 10.98 -0.83 8.66
C LEU A 51 10.39 -0.38 7.32
N ILE A 52 9.56 0.67 7.36
CA ILE A 52 9.05 1.36 6.17
C ILE A 52 10.00 2.52 5.90
N ILE A 53 10.65 2.51 4.74
CA ILE A 53 11.58 3.57 4.32
C ILE A 53 10.81 4.55 3.45
N VAL A 54 10.97 5.84 3.72
CA VAL A 54 10.31 6.91 2.97
C VAL A 54 11.28 8.02 2.64
N THR A 55 11.00 8.76 1.57
CA THR A 55 11.68 10.01 1.22
C THR A 55 10.67 11.16 1.24
N PRO A 56 11.08 12.39 1.61
CA PRO A 56 10.23 13.56 1.43
C PRO A 56 9.79 13.71 -0.02
N ASN A 57 8.56 14.14 -0.23
CA ASN A 57 8.04 14.60 -1.51
C ASN A 57 8.36 16.12 -1.66
N GLU A 58 8.30 16.65 -2.88
CA GLU A 58 8.42 18.09 -3.17
C GLU A 58 7.45 18.94 -2.32
N ASP A 59 6.27 18.38 -2.04
CA ASP A 59 5.33 18.94 -1.09
C ASP A 59 5.78 18.71 0.37
N SER A 60 5.93 19.80 1.12
CA SER A 60 6.22 19.74 2.56
C SER A 60 5.21 18.86 3.31
N ASN A 61 5.71 18.05 4.25
CA ASN A 61 4.92 17.11 5.06
C ASN A 61 4.26 15.95 4.29
N LYS A 62 4.70 15.66 3.08
CA LYS A 62 4.34 14.44 2.35
C LYS A 62 5.57 13.59 2.07
N TYR A 63 5.36 12.29 1.98
CA TYR A 63 6.43 11.30 1.85
C TYR A 63 6.06 10.25 0.81
N VAL A 64 7.05 9.86 0.01
CA VAL A 64 6.96 8.74 -0.92
C VAL A 64 7.66 7.54 -0.30
N VAL A 65 7.00 6.39 -0.31
CA VAL A 65 7.54 5.15 0.24
C VAL A 65 8.60 4.61 -0.71
N LEU A 66 9.79 4.30 -0.20
CA LEU A 66 10.86 3.65 -0.95
C LEU A 66 10.84 2.13 -0.73
N GLU A 67 10.60 1.71 0.51
CA GLU A 67 10.49 0.30 0.91
C GLU A 67 9.28 0.08 1.81
N GLY A 68 8.61 -1.06 1.64
CA GLY A 68 7.38 -1.37 2.38
C GLY A 68 6.10 -0.96 1.67
N ASN A 69 6.14 -0.72 0.35
CA ASN A 69 4.96 -0.38 -0.47
C ASN A 69 3.76 -1.30 -0.21
N ARG A 70 4.00 -2.62 -0.12
CA ARG A 70 2.95 -3.60 0.14
C ARG A 70 2.27 -3.38 1.51
N ARG A 71 3.04 -3.10 2.56
CA ARG A 71 2.50 -2.84 3.91
C ARG A 71 1.72 -1.54 3.94
N ILE A 72 2.23 -0.49 3.29
CA ILE A 72 1.50 0.78 3.17
C ILE A 72 0.21 0.62 2.39
N THR A 73 0.21 -0.18 1.31
CA THR A 73 -1.01 -0.52 0.59
C THR A 73 -2.00 -1.24 1.51
N SER A 74 -1.59 -2.29 2.23
CA SER A 74 -2.45 -2.99 3.19
C SER A 74 -3.05 -2.05 4.24
N LEU A 75 -2.25 -1.15 4.81
CA LEU A 75 -2.75 -0.16 5.78
C LEU A 75 -3.73 0.82 5.15
N LYS A 76 -3.45 1.33 3.94
CA LYS A 76 -4.37 2.21 3.20
C LYS A 76 -5.72 1.55 2.95
N LEU A 77 -5.72 0.27 2.59
CA LEU A 77 -6.93 -0.52 2.39
C LEU A 77 -7.71 -0.69 3.70
N LEU A 78 -7.05 -1.05 4.79
CA LEU A 78 -7.66 -1.17 6.12
C LEU A 78 -8.32 0.14 6.59
N ASN A 79 -7.67 1.27 6.36
CA ASN A 79 -8.21 2.56 6.79
C ASN A 79 -9.28 3.14 5.85
N ASN A 80 -9.23 2.80 4.56
CA ASN A 80 -10.24 3.21 3.62
C ASN A 80 -10.52 2.11 2.58
N PRO A 81 -11.42 1.16 2.91
CA PRO A 81 -11.81 0.07 2.02
C PRO A 81 -12.45 0.52 0.70
N THR A 82 -12.90 1.78 0.60
CA THR A 82 -13.49 2.34 -0.64
C THR A 82 -12.45 2.67 -1.71
N LEU A 83 -11.15 2.57 -1.40
CA LEU A 83 -10.06 2.76 -2.37
C LEU A 83 -10.03 1.70 -3.48
N ILE A 84 -10.77 0.61 -3.31
CA ILE A 84 -10.79 -0.53 -4.21
C ILE A 84 -12.21 -0.86 -4.67
N ASP A 85 -12.30 -1.37 -5.90
CA ASP A 85 -13.54 -1.82 -6.51
C ASP A 85 -14.16 -2.99 -5.72
N ASP A 86 -15.48 -3.14 -5.81
CA ASP A 86 -16.22 -4.23 -5.13
C ASP A 86 -15.80 -5.63 -5.55
N LYS A 87 -15.12 -5.77 -6.71
CA LYS A 87 -14.53 -7.05 -7.13
C LYS A 87 -13.46 -7.56 -6.14
N TYR A 88 -12.91 -6.66 -5.32
CA TYR A 88 -11.96 -6.97 -4.26
C TYR A 88 -12.61 -6.89 -2.86
N SER A 89 -13.92 -7.10 -2.77
CA SER A 89 -14.70 -7.09 -1.53
C SER A 89 -14.05 -7.83 -0.35
N PRO A 90 -13.33 -8.97 -0.52
CA PRO A 90 -12.69 -9.62 0.62
C PRO A 90 -11.53 -8.82 1.25
N LEU A 91 -11.03 -7.74 0.63
CA LEU A 91 -10.08 -6.79 1.24
C LEU A 91 -10.77 -5.69 2.06
N LYS A 92 -12.11 -5.61 2.01
CA LYS A 92 -12.93 -4.64 2.75
C LYS A 92 -13.33 -5.24 4.09
N HIS A 93 -12.35 -5.43 4.98
CA HIS A 93 -12.61 -5.82 6.37
C HIS A 93 -13.15 -4.66 7.20
#